data_AF-A0A2G5U039-F1
#
_entry.id   AF-A0A2G5U039-F1
#
_cell.length_a   1.000
_cell.length_b   1.000
_cell.length_c   1.000
_cell.angle_alpha   90.00
_cell.angle_beta   90.00
_cell.angle_gamma   90.00
#
_symmetry.space_group_name_H-M   'P 1'
#
loop_
_entity.id
_entity.type
_entity.pdbx_description
1 polymer ?
#
loop_
_entity_poly.entity_id
_entity_poly.type
_entity_poly.pdbx_seq_one_letter_code
_entity_poly.pdbx_strand_id
1 'polypeptide(L)' 'MGPQCAVCESPTAFTLHFGGRCCKACAAFFRRTIALDLKYECAAVEPCEIHFSKFSTINFDPIYLRYCET' A
#
# COMPACT_ATOMS: atom_id res chain seq x y z
N MET A 1 -1.23 -5.88 22.42
CA MET A 1 -0.96 -5.98 20.97
C MET A 1 -1.85 -4.96 20.27
N GLY A 2 -1.27 -4.02 19.54
CA GLY A 2 -2.03 -2.98 18.84
C GLY A 2 -2.74 -3.52 17.59
N PRO A 3 -3.74 -2.80 17.05
CA PRO A 3 -4.42 -3.22 15.85
C PRO A 3 -3.49 -3.20 14.63
N GLN A 4 -3.43 -4.31 13.90
CA GLN A 4 -2.62 -4.48 12.70
C GLN A 4 -3.43 -4.16 11.43
N CYS A 5 -2.76 -3.62 10.43
CA CYS A 5 -3.32 -3.40 9.09
C CYS A 5 -3.59 -4.74 8.41
N ALA A 6 -4.79 -4.97 7.89
CA ALA A 6 -5.12 -6.21 7.18
C ALA A 6 -4.40 -6.36 5.81
N VAL A 7 -3.68 -5.32 5.35
CA VAL A 7 -3.00 -5.31 4.04
C VAL A 7 -1.49 -5.51 4.16
N CYS A 8 -0.85 -4.81 5.10
CA CYS A 8 0.61 -4.80 5.23
C CYS A 8 1.09 -5.07 6.66
N GLU A 9 0.17 -5.48 7.55
CA GLU A 9 0.44 -5.83 8.95
C GLU A 9 1.00 -4.69 9.82
N SER A 10 1.06 -3.45 9.27
CA SER A 10 1.53 -2.28 10.02
C SER A 10 0.77 -2.12 11.34
N PRO A 11 1.46 -1.89 12.46
CA PRO A 11 0.84 -1.69 13.77
C PRO A 11 0.16 -0.32 13.91
N THR A 12 0.07 0.45 12.83
CA THR A 12 -0.47 1.82 12.79
C THR A 12 -1.95 1.90 12.40
N ALA A 13 -2.64 0.76 12.28
CA ALA A 13 -4.03 0.67 11.86
C ALA A 13 -5.01 0.95 13.01
N PHE A 14 -4.87 2.13 13.64
CA PHE A 14 -5.69 2.53 14.78
C PHE A 14 -7.13 2.88 14.39
N THR A 15 -7.35 3.35 13.16
CA THR A 15 -8.66 3.76 12.63
C THR A 15 -9.17 2.78 11.56
N LEU A 16 -10.48 2.81 11.31
CA LEU A 16 -11.08 2.08 10.20
C LEU A 16 -11.14 2.98 8.95
N HIS A 17 -10.86 2.40 7.79
CA HIS A 17 -10.97 3.06 6.49
C HIS A 17 -11.82 2.18 5.56
N PHE A 18 -12.82 2.77 4.92
CA PHE A 18 -13.71 2.07 3.97
C PHE A 18 -14.38 0.80 4.55
N GLY A 19 -14.70 0.82 5.85
CA GLY A 19 -15.28 -0.34 6.56
C GLY A 19 -14.27 -1.42 6.97
N GLY A 20 -12.99 -1.32 6.57
CA GLY A 20 -11.92 -2.26 6.92
C GLY A 20 -10.87 -1.69 7.86
N ARG A 21 -10.11 -2.58 8.53
CA ARG A 21 -8.96 -2.18 9.36
C ARG A 21 -7.70 -2.05 8.50
N CYS A 22 -7.27 -0.81 8.30
CA CYS A 22 -6.21 -0.47 7.37
C CYS A 22 -5.39 0.71 7.91
N CYS A 23 -4.10 0.78 7.60
CA CYS A 23 -3.28 1.96 7.92
C CYS A 23 -3.57 3.11 6.93
N LYS A 24 -3.15 4.33 7.28
CA LYS A 24 -3.37 5.53 6.46
C LYS A 24 -2.75 5.43 5.06
N ALA A 25 -1.58 4.79 4.94
CA ALA A 25 -0.88 4.64 3.68
C ALA A 25 -1.64 3.74 2.69
N CYS A 26 -2.03 2.54 3.12
CA CYS A 26 -2.83 1.62 2.30
C CYS A 26 -4.20 2.22 1.94
N ALA A 27 -4.83 2.95 2.86
CA ALA A 27 -6.09 3.64 2.58
C ALA A 27 -5.92 4.77 1.54
N ALA A 28 -4.81 5.50 1.58
CA ALA A 28 -4.49 6.53 0.58
C ALA A 28 -4.18 5.91 -0.79
N PHE A 29 -3.45 4.79 -0.83
CA PHE A 29 -3.18 4.04 -2.05
C PHE A 29 -4.48 3.58 -2.71
N PHE A 30 -5.33 2.84 -1.99
CA PHE A 30 -6.61 2.33 -2.49
C PHE A 30 -7.48 3.45 -3.06
N ARG A 31 -7.62 4.56 -2.32
CA ARG A 31 -8.41 5.72 -2.78
C ARG A 31 -7.90 6.28 -4.12
N ARG A 32 -6.58 6.39 -4.32
CA ARG A 32 -6.00 6.88 -5.58
C ARG A 32 -6.25 5.90 -6.72
N THR A 33 -6.06 4.61 -6.47
CA THR A 33 -6.29 3.56 -7.47
C THR A 33 -7.71 3.61 -8.00
N ILE A 34 -8.72 3.70 -7.13
CA ILE A 34 -10.12 3.78 -7.53
C ILE A 34 -10.44 5.12 -8.21
N ALA A 35 -9.99 6.25 -7.65
CA ALA A 35 -10.31 7.57 -8.20
C ALA A 35 -9.72 7.82 -9.59
N LEU A 36 -8.60 7.17 -9.91
CA LEU A 36 -7.89 7.32 -11.18
C LEU A 36 -8.05 6.11 -12.11
N ASP A 37 -8.87 5.12 -11.74
CA ASP A 37 -9.05 3.84 -12.46
C ASP A 37 -7.72 3.17 -12.86
N LEU A 38 -6.77 3.12 -11.92
CA LEU A 38 -5.44 2.58 -12.18
C LEU A 38 -5.45 1.05 -12.16
N LYS A 39 -4.82 0.46 -13.17
CA LYS A 39 -4.52 -0.97 -13.25
C LYS A 39 -3.01 -1.14 -13.18
N TYR A 40 -2.54 -1.95 -12.24
CA TYR A 40 -1.11 -2.21 -12.04
C TYR A 40 -0.75 -3.59 -12.59
N GLU A 41 0.39 -3.68 -13.27
CA GLU A 41 1.01 -4.94 -13.65
C GLU A 41 2.21 -5.21 -12.73
N CYS A 42 2.26 -6.43 -12.18
CA CYS A 42 3.39 -6.86 -11.37
C CYS A 42 4.53 -7.27 -12.29
N ALA A 43 5.72 -6.68 -12.11
CA ALA A 43 6.90 -7.08 -12.86
C ALA A 43 7.50 -8.42 -12.37
N ALA A 44 7.15 -8.85 -11.15
CA ALA A 44 7.63 -10.11 -10.60
C ALA A 44 6.83 -11.30 -11.16
N VAL A 45 7.54 -12.41 -11.37
CA VAL A 45 6.92 -13.70 -11.76
C VAL A 45 6.17 -14.31 -10.58
N GLU A 46 6.72 -14.15 -9.37
CA GLU A 46 6.13 -14.67 -8.14
C GLU A 46 5.30 -13.61 -7.41
N PRO A 47 4.29 -14.02 -6.61
CA PRO A 47 3.47 -13.10 -5.83
C PRO A 47 4.32 -12.27 -4.86
N CYS A 48 4.20 -10.94 -4.95
CA CYS A 48 4.86 -10.03 -4.02
C CYS A 48 4.26 -10.15 -2.61
N GLU A 49 5.11 -10.41 -1.62
CA GLU A 49 4.73 -10.31 -0.21
C GLU A 49 4.60 -8.83 0.21
N ILE A 50 3.45 -8.46 0.77
CA ILE A 50 3.15 -7.08 1.19
C ILE A 50 3.29 -6.97 2.71
N HIS A 51 4.34 -6.28 3.18
CA HIS A 51 4.57 -6.07 4.62
C HIS A 51 5.15 -4.66 4.89
N PHE A 52 4.78 -4.03 6.00
CA PHE A 52 5.14 -2.64 6.32
C PHE A 52 6.65 -2.41 6.48
N SER A 53 7.42 -3.47 6.78
CA SER A 53 8.88 -3.42 6.89
C SER A 53 9.61 -3.93 5.64
N LYS A 54 8.89 -4.49 4.65
CA LYS A 54 9.46 -4.97 3.39
C LYS A 54 9.30 -3.88 2.34
N PHE A 55 10.35 -3.08 2.19
CA PHE A 55 10.48 -2.09 1.14
C PHE A 55 11.24 -2.69 -0.04
N SER A 56 10.62 -3.61 -0.78
CA SER A 56 11.04 -3.88 -2.16
C SER A 56 10.61 -2.69 -3.01
N THR A 57 11.35 -1.58 -2.90
CA THR A 57 11.30 -0.37 -3.76
C THR A 57 9.94 0.14 -4.24
N ILE A 58 8.86 -0.08 -3.51
CA ILE A 58 7.60 0.66 -3.69
C ILE A 58 7.70 1.96 -2.88
N ASN A 59 8.37 2.95 -3.49
CA ASN A 59 8.44 4.32 -2.99
C ASN A 59 7.01 4.90 -2.85
N PHE A 60 6.46 4.84 -1.65
CA PHE A 60 5.21 5.51 -1.29
C PHE A 60 5.49 6.89 -0.72
N ASP A 61 6.03 7.78 -1.56
CA ASP A 61 6.07 9.20 -1.22
C ASP A 61 4.72 9.87 -1.57
N PRO A 62 4.12 10.72 -0.70
CA PRO A 62 2.75 11.17 -0.88
C PRO A 62 2.51 12.17 -2.01
N ILE A 63 3.53 12.67 -2.72
CA ILE A 63 3.36 13.85 -3.58
C ILE A 63 3.95 13.80 -5.01
N TYR A 64 4.87 12.91 -5.43
CA TYR A 64 5.24 12.85 -6.86
C TYR A 64 5.70 11.47 -7.35
N LEU A 65 5.21 11.13 -8.55
CA LEU A 65 5.70 10.09 -9.47
C LEU A 65 7.22 10.20 -9.70
N ARG A 66 7.96 9.08 -9.59
CA ARG A 66 9.06 8.78 -10.52
C ARG A 66 9.32 7.27 -10.59
N TYR A 67 9.11 6.75 -11.80
CA TYR A 67 9.86 5.69 -12.47
C TYR A 67 11.02 5.06 -11.69
N CYS A 68 11.01 3.73 -11.59
CA CYS A 68 12.25 2.98 -11.67
C CYS A 68 12.45 2.66 -13.16
N GLU A 69 13.19 3.53 -13.87
CA GLU A 69 13.89 3.12 -15.08
C GLU A 69 15.12 2.31 -14.64
N THR A 70 15.28 1.15 -15.30
CA THR A 70 16.38 0.18 -15.30
C THR A 70 16.80 -0.45 -13.98
#